data_AF-A0A2N2NJU1-F1
#
_entry.id   AF-A0A2N2NJU1-F1
#
_cell.length_a   1.000
_cell.length_b   1.000
_cell.length_c   1.000
_cell.angle_alpha   90.00
_cell.angle_beta   90.00
_cell.angle_gamma   90.00
#
_symmetry.space_group_name_H-M   'P 1'
#
loop_
_entity.id
_entity.type
_entity.pdbx_description
1 polymer ?
#
loop_
_entity_poly.entity_id
_entity_poly.type
_entity_poly.pdbx_seq_one_letter_code
_entity_poly.pdbx_strand_id
1 'polypeptide(L)'
;MKFWQAVQSLWLTHMLVMSDENYPGPRVSFGRIDQFLYPFWQNSIQAEMDPEFGKDILKCFWVHANTAYDGMIRTGGNQGITAGYGQLLTLSGMGPNGQDMTNELTHIILNVIDEMSPILEPKPNVRLHRGTPDDLLDKVVQMIADSQGAPFLLNFDEHSMAGMLLQAKKAGVEHLINNDNVHEYAPVGCLENTMVGHEVLQARAKHKAPKYGRDDEQADALAYHVMQIWSEETWQHKTRSTQRQFRPGMLSWNYWVADSFVLPASADGRPRGQFLSNALCPSNGADIHGPTANVNSVGKVLGGKAPDGMGDWEDYINLLPNGGSHTMSFSPSLVRDPEHKQKFKGFLRGYIENGGTAL
;
A
#
# COMPACT_ATOMS: atom_id res chain seq x y z
N MET A 1 -24.46 21.91 0.25
CA MET A 1 -23.69 21.65 -0.98
C MET A 1 -24.16 20.29 -1.51
N LYS A 2 -24.39 20.13 -2.82
CA LYS A 2 -24.78 18.84 -3.43
C LYS A 2 -23.53 18.00 -3.73
N PHE A 3 -23.70 16.68 -3.90
CA PHE A 3 -22.62 15.72 -4.16
C PHE A 3 -21.72 16.13 -5.34
N TRP A 4 -22.31 16.48 -6.49
CA TRP A 4 -21.55 16.94 -7.66
C TRP A 4 -20.73 18.21 -7.39
N GLN A 5 -21.19 19.09 -6.50
CA GLN A 5 -20.44 20.29 -6.12
C GLN A 5 -19.24 19.95 -5.22
N ALA A 6 -19.38 18.94 -4.35
CA ALA A 6 -18.28 18.44 -3.53
C ALA A 6 -17.21 17.73 -4.37
N VAL A 7 -17.61 16.87 -5.31
CA VAL A 7 -16.71 16.24 -6.29
C VAL A 7 -16.02 17.29 -7.17
N GLN A 8 -16.77 18.27 -7.68
CA GLN A 8 -16.20 19.36 -8.47
C GLN A 8 -15.21 20.22 -7.66
N SER A 9 -15.51 20.48 -6.38
CA SER A 9 -14.61 21.23 -5.49
C SER A 9 -13.33 20.44 -5.21
N LEU A 10 -13.44 19.14 -4.92
CA LEU A 10 -12.29 18.25 -4.71
C LEU A 10 -11.36 18.26 -5.94
N TRP A 11 -11.93 18.11 -7.14
CA TRP A 11 -11.16 18.12 -8.39
C TRP A 11 -10.46 19.46 -8.63
N LEU A 12 -11.14 20.60 -8.43
CA LEU A 12 -10.54 21.91 -8.59
C LEU A 12 -9.43 22.17 -7.57
N THR A 13 -9.62 21.80 -6.31
CA THR A 13 -8.58 21.90 -5.27
C THR A 13 -7.37 21.02 -5.61
N HIS A 14 -7.59 19.78 -6.05
CA HIS A 14 -6.51 18.88 -6.47
C HIS A 14 -5.69 19.45 -7.64
N MET A 15 -6.36 19.91 -8.70
CA MET A 15 -5.70 20.51 -9.86
C MET A 15 -4.98 21.83 -9.55
N LEU A 16 -5.49 22.64 -8.61
CA LEU A 16 -4.80 23.84 -8.13
C LEU A 16 -3.49 23.48 -7.40
N VAL A 17 -3.52 22.48 -6.52
CA VAL A 17 -2.31 22.01 -5.82
C VAL A 17 -1.29 21.42 -6.80
N MET A 18 -1.71 20.55 -7.72
CA MET A 18 -0.85 20.00 -8.77
C MET A 18 -0.21 21.09 -9.66
N SER A 19 -0.91 22.21 -9.88
CA SER A 19 -0.41 23.33 -10.68
C SER A 19 0.53 24.27 -9.91
N ASP A 20 0.34 24.43 -8.60
CA ASP A 20 1.16 25.32 -7.76
C ASP A 20 2.48 24.66 -7.36
N GLU A 21 2.45 23.36 -7.07
CA GLU A 21 3.65 22.56 -6.75
C GLU A 21 4.56 22.29 -7.96
N ASN A 22 4.15 22.73 -9.17
CA ASN A 22 4.95 22.74 -10.40
C ASN A 22 5.52 21.36 -10.78
N TYR A 23 4.61 20.38 -10.93
CA TYR A 23 4.86 18.96 -11.22
C TYR A 23 5.95 18.71 -12.30
N PRO A 24 6.84 17.70 -12.16
CA PRO A 24 6.54 16.39 -11.53
C PRO A 24 6.90 16.20 -10.04
N GLY A 25 5.87 16.05 -9.21
CA GLY A 25 5.94 15.81 -7.75
C GLY A 25 5.49 17.03 -6.93
N PRO A 26 5.02 16.86 -5.68
CA PRO A 26 4.91 15.65 -4.85
C PRO A 26 3.59 14.89 -5.03
N ARG A 27 3.46 13.68 -4.49
CA ARG A 27 2.35 12.75 -4.79
C ARG A 27 1.02 13.15 -4.13
N VAL A 28 0.33 14.13 -4.71
CA VAL A 28 -1.01 14.58 -4.28
C VAL A 28 -1.99 13.41 -4.36
N SER A 29 -2.66 13.13 -3.24
CA SER A 29 -3.59 12.01 -3.09
C SER A 29 -4.95 12.54 -2.61
N PHE A 30 -6.05 11.88 -2.98
CA PHE A 30 -7.41 12.28 -2.62
C PHE A 30 -7.79 11.90 -1.18
N GLY A 31 -7.01 11.07 -0.48
CA GLY A 31 -7.28 10.68 0.91
C GLY A 31 -8.52 9.78 1.06
N ARG A 32 -9.15 9.78 2.24
CA ARG A 32 -10.37 9.00 2.57
C ARG A 32 -11.63 9.54 1.87
N ILE A 33 -11.66 9.40 0.54
CA ILE A 33 -12.63 10.08 -0.34
C ILE A 33 -14.07 9.65 -0.09
N ASP A 34 -14.32 8.40 0.29
CA ASP A 34 -15.65 7.96 0.67
C ASP A 34 -16.13 8.67 1.95
N GLN A 35 -15.29 8.74 2.98
CA GLN A 35 -15.66 9.34 4.27
C GLN A 35 -16.07 10.81 4.16
N PHE A 36 -15.29 11.65 3.48
CA PHE A 36 -15.60 13.08 3.39
C PHE A 36 -16.61 13.43 2.28
N LEU A 37 -16.84 12.57 1.28
CA LEU A 37 -17.91 12.78 0.30
C LEU A 37 -19.26 12.18 0.72
N TYR A 38 -19.30 11.16 1.57
CA TYR A 38 -20.54 10.45 1.93
C TYR A 38 -21.63 11.35 2.55
N PRO A 39 -21.33 12.34 3.41
CA PRO A 39 -22.36 13.29 3.88
C PRO A 39 -23.01 14.10 2.75
N PHE A 40 -22.27 14.39 1.66
CA PHE A 40 -22.81 15.06 0.48
C PHE A 40 -23.58 14.11 -0.44
N TRP A 41 -23.19 12.83 -0.50
CA TRP A 41 -23.96 11.76 -1.15
C TRP A 41 -25.34 11.61 -0.48
N GLN A 42 -25.37 11.31 0.82
CA GLN A 42 -26.59 11.12 1.60
C GLN A 42 -27.56 12.30 1.47
N ASN A 43 -27.07 13.52 1.63
CA ASN A 43 -27.86 14.75 1.49
C ASN A 43 -28.43 14.91 0.07
N SER A 44 -27.71 14.44 -0.96
CA SER A 44 -28.18 14.50 -2.35
C SER A 44 -29.23 13.43 -2.65
N ILE A 45 -29.06 12.21 -2.14
CA ILE A 45 -30.08 11.14 -2.25
C ILE A 45 -31.36 11.53 -1.49
N GLN A 46 -31.25 12.13 -0.30
CA GLN A 46 -32.38 12.71 0.45
C GLN A 46 -33.06 13.88 -0.30
N ALA A 47 -32.32 14.56 -1.20
CA ALA A 47 -32.83 15.59 -2.10
C ALA A 47 -33.16 15.05 -3.51
N GLU A 48 -33.54 13.78 -3.59
CA GLU A 48 -34.04 13.08 -4.79
C GLU A 48 -33.06 13.09 -5.99
N MET A 49 -31.75 13.04 -5.72
CA MET A 49 -30.74 12.76 -6.74
C MET A 49 -30.83 11.30 -7.20
N ASP A 50 -30.88 11.09 -8.51
CA ASP A 50 -30.72 9.77 -9.14
C ASP A 50 -29.33 9.17 -8.80
N PRO A 51 -29.26 7.96 -8.21
CA PRO A 51 -27.99 7.27 -7.95
C PRO A 51 -27.12 7.06 -9.18
N GLU A 52 -27.70 6.82 -10.38
CA GLU A 52 -26.92 6.64 -11.61
C GLU A 52 -26.32 7.97 -12.09
N PHE A 53 -27.02 9.11 -11.94
CA PHE A 53 -26.39 10.42 -12.12
C PHE A 53 -25.24 10.64 -11.13
N GLY A 54 -25.39 10.18 -9.89
CA GLY A 54 -24.31 10.17 -8.91
C GLY A 54 -23.09 9.33 -9.35
N LYS A 55 -23.31 8.16 -9.93
CA LYS A 55 -22.26 7.32 -10.52
C LYS A 55 -21.61 7.95 -11.75
N ASP A 56 -22.39 8.59 -12.62
CA ASP A 56 -21.85 9.26 -13.81
C ASP A 56 -20.95 10.46 -13.45
N ILE A 57 -21.27 11.20 -12.39
CA ILE A 57 -20.38 12.22 -11.82
C ILE A 57 -19.04 11.61 -11.35
N LEU A 58 -19.06 10.42 -10.73
CA LEU A 58 -17.83 9.70 -10.37
C LEU A 58 -17.08 9.21 -11.63
N LYS A 59 -17.78 8.68 -12.65
CA LYS A 59 -17.15 8.27 -13.92
C LYS A 59 -16.43 9.45 -14.60
N CYS A 60 -17.04 10.64 -14.62
CA CYS A 60 -16.39 11.86 -15.09
C CYS A 60 -15.13 12.23 -14.29
N PHE A 61 -15.17 12.10 -12.96
CA PHE A 61 -14.00 12.33 -12.10
C PHE A 61 -12.84 11.36 -12.40
N TRP A 62 -13.13 10.07 -12.66
CA TRP A 62 -12.12 9.11 -13.14
C TRP A 62 -11.54 9.52 -14.50
N VAL A 63 -12.37 9.89 -15.49
CA VAL A 63 -11.88 10.38 -16.80
C VAL A 63 -10.97 11.61 -16.63
N HIS A 64 -11.32 12.55 -15.74
CA HIS A 64 -10.51 13.72 -15.44
C HIS A 64 -9.14 13.36 -14.82
N ALA A 65 -9.09 12.45 -13.85
CA ALA A 65 -7.83 12.00 -13.24
C ALA A 65 -6.88 11.36 -14.27
N ASN A 66 -7.40 10.52 -15.17
CA ASN A 66 -6.59 9.94 -16.25
C ASN A 66 -6.18 10.99 -17.28
N THR A 67 -7.01 12.01 -17.56
CA THR A 67 -6.64 13.12 -18.45
C THR A 67 -5.45 13.91 -17.90
N ALA A 68 -5.38 14.14 -16.59
CA ALA A 68 -4.22 14.74 -15.94
C ALA A 68 -2.98 13.84 -16.03
N TYR A 69 -3.12 12.54 -15.74
CA TYR A 69 -2.06 11.53 -15.83
C TYR A 69 -1.45 11.43 -17.25
N ASP A 70 -2.29 11.45 -18.28
CA ASP A 70 -1.87 11.49 -19.68
C ASP A 70 -1.07 12.76 -20.00
N GLY A 71 -1.46 13.90 -19.42
CA GLY A 71 -0.70 15.15 -19.48
C GLY A 71 0.67 15.03 -18.82
N MET A 72 0.75 14.42 -17.62
CA MET A 72 1.99 14.21 -16.86
C MET A 72 2.97 13.28 -17.59
N ILE A 73 2.48 12.23 -18.25
CA ILE A 73 3.30 11.36 -19.11
C ILE A 73 3.87 12.14 -20.31
N ARG A 74 3.07 13.01 -20.93
CA ARG A 74 3.49 13.82 -22.09
C ARG A 74 4.53 14.89 -21.73
N THR A 75 4.49 15.45 -20.52
CA THR A 75 5.41 16.51 -20.08
C THR A 75 6.66 15.98 -19.36
N GLY A 76 6.55 14.90 -18.59
CA GLY A 76 7.65 14.35 -17.78
C GLY A 76 8.80 13.74 -18.59
N GLY A 77 8.56 13.37 -19.85
CA GLY A 77 9.54 12.77 -20.74
C GLY A 77 9.82 11.29 -20.44
N ASN A 78 10.70 10.66 -21.23
CA ASN A 78 10.94 9.22 -21.21
C ASN A 78 11.89 8.76 -20.08
N GLN A 79 11.57 9.15 -18.83
CA GLN A 79 12.44 9.02 -17.66
C GLN A 79 12.52 7.59 -17.06
N GLY A 80 11.91 6.58 -17.68
CA GLY A 80 11.81 5.20 -17.17
C GLY A 80 10.91 5.00 -15.93
N ILE A 81 10.66 6.06 -15.15
CA ILE A 81 9.84 6.07 -13.93
C ILE A 81 8.41 6.53 -14.26
N THR A 82 7.78 5.88 -15.25
CA THR A 82 6.41 6.22 -15.71
C THR A 82 5.32 5.98 -14.66
N ALA A 83 5.61 5.22 -13.61
CA ALA A 83 4.68 4.93 -12.52
C ALA A 83 4.56 6.06 -11.47
N GLY A 84 5.51 7.00 -11.40
CA GLY A 84 5.70 7.91 -10.26
C GLY A 84 4.60 8.97 -9.99
N TYR A 85 3.51 8.94 -10.77
CA TYR A 85 2.48 9.97 -10.86
C TYR A 85 1.15 9.61 -10.14
N GLY A 86 1.11 8.50 -9.40
CA GLY A 86 -0.12 7.94 -8.83
C GLY A 86 -0.97 8.90 -7.98
N GLN A 87 -2.20 9.13 -8.41
CA GLN A 87 -3.25 9.87 -7.68
C GLN A 87 -4.00 8.87 -6.79
N LEU A 88 -3.46 8.57 -5.60
CA LEU A 88 -4.07 7.59 -4.71
C LEU A 88 -5.38 8.12 -4.10
N LEU A 89 -6.39 7.26 -3.99
CA LEU A 89 -7.53 7.46 -3.10
C LEU A 89 -7.64 6.30 -2.11
N THR A 90 -8.25 6.56 -0.95
CA THR A 90 -8.40 5.60 0.14
C THR A 90 -9.88 5.39 0.44
N LEU A 91 -10.27 4.14 0.67
CA LEU A 91 -11.64 3.67 0.91
C LEU A 91 -11.71 2.76 2.14
N SER A 92 -12.83 2.80 2.86
CA SER A 92 -13.06 2.06 4.11
C SER A 92 -11.93 2.27 5.15
N GLY A 93 -11.59 1.25 5.94
CA GLY A 93 -10.72 1.29 7.10
C GLY A 93 -11.46 1.55 8.41
N MET A 94 -10.70 1.49 9.50
CA MET A 94 -11.12 1.76 10.86
C MET A 94 -11.41 3.25 11.11
N GLY A 95 -12.17 3.54 12.15
CA GLY A 95 -12.46 4.88 12.66
C GLY A 95 -12.33 4.96 14.19
N PRO A 96 -12.94 5.97 14.83
CA PRO A 96 -12.91 6.13 16.29
C PRO A 96 -13.38 4.85 17.02
N ASN A 97 -12.69 4.50 18.12
CA ASN A 97 -13.00 3.34 18.96
C ASN A 97 -13.01 1.97 18.23
N GLY A 98 -12.31 1.85 17.09
CA GLY A 98 -12.23 0.57 16.36
C GLY A 98 -13.40 0.26 15.44
N GLN A 99 -14.34 1.19 15.26
CA GLN A 99 -15.48 0.98 14.37
C GLN A 99 -15.03 0.86 12.90
N ASP A 100 -15.69 0.01 12.11
CA ASP A 100 -15.51 -0.02 10.66
C ASP A 100 -16.18 1.20 10.00
N MET A 101 -15.56 1.76 8.96
CA MET A 101 -16.04 2.94 8.23
C MET A 101 -16.52 2.63 6.80
N THR A 102 -16.73 1.36 6.45
CA THR A 102 -17.36 0.98 5.18
C THR A 102 -18.75 1.58 5.11
N ASN A 103 -19.07 2.21 3.98
CA ASN A 103 -20.37 2.84 3.77
C ASN A 103 -20.84 2.66 2.31
N GLU A 104 -22.08 3.05 2.04
CA GLU A 104 -22.71 2.97 0.72
C GLU A 104 -21.81 3.52 -0.41
N LEU A 105 -21.15 4.68 -0.17
CA LEU A 105 -20.28 5.31 -1.15
C LEU A 105 -18.97 4.53 -1.38
N THR A 106 -18.47 3.80 -0.38
CA THR A 106 -17.38 2.82 -0.55
C THR A 106 -17.74 1.80 -1.64
N HIS A 107 -18.93 1.18 -1.56
CA HIS A 107 -19.36 0.17 -2.55
C HIS A 107 -19.68 0.79 -3.91
N ILE A 108 -20.28 1.99 -3.94
CA ILE A 108 -20.56 2.71 -5.19
C ILE A 108 -19.27 3.05 -5.94
N ILE A 109 -18.25 3.55 -5.23
CA ILE A 109 -16.93 3.83 -5.83
C ILE A 109 -16.28 2.54 -6.35
N LEU A 110 -16.30 1.44 -5.57
CA LEU A 110 -15.79 0.15 -6.03
C LEU A 110 -16.52 -0.36 -7.28
N ASN A 111 -17.85 -0.17 -7.37
CA ASN A 111 -18.61 -0.50 -8.58
C ASN A 111 -18.26 0.41 -9.78
N VAL A 112 -18.01 1.71 -9.57
CA VAL A 112 -17.56 2.61 -10.65
C VAL A 112 -16.18 2.22 -11.18
N ILE A 113 -15.24 1.83 -10.31
CA ILE A 113 -13.92 1.32 -10.72
C ILE A 113 -14.07 0.04 -11.57
N ASP A 114 -14.96 -0.86 -11.15
CA ASP A 114 -15.28 -2.12 -11.84
C ASP A 114 -15.89 -1.87 -13.23
N GLU A 115 -16.93 -1.01 -13.30
CA GLU A 115 -17.62 -0.59 -14.53
C GLU A 115 -16.70 0.11 -15.54
N MET A 116 -15.61 0.74 -15.08
CA MET A 116 -14.65 1.47 -15.91
C MET A 116 -13.37 0.67 -16.24
N SER A 117 -13.25 -0.58 -15.80
CA SER A 117 -12.04 -1.38 -16.00
C SER A 117 -11.77 -1.68 -17.48
N PRO A 118 -10.52 -1.54 -17.99
CA PRO A 118 -9.31 -1.13 -17.29
C PRO A 118 -9.09 0.40 -17.28
N ILE A 119 -9.03 0.99 -16.09
CA ILE A 119 -8.71 2.40 -15.87
C ILE A 119 -7.59 2.53 -14.80
N LEU A 120 -6.69 3.50 -14.93
CA LEU A 120 -5.39 3.50 -14.21
C LEU A 120 -5.27 4.49 -13.05
N GLU A 121 -6.04 5.59 -13.08
CA GLU A 121 -6.13 6.61 -12.04
C GLU A 121 -7.60 6.97 -11.74
N PRO A 122 -7.92 7.58 -10.59
CA PRO A 122 -7.11 7.53 -9.37
C PRO A 122 -6.92 6.07 -8.90
N LYS A 123 -5.73 5.77 -8.39
CA LYS A 123 -5.40 4.41 -7.91
C LYS A 123 -6.20 4.10 -6.64
N PRO A 124 -7.05 3.05 -6.65
CA PRO A 124 -7.83 2.70 -5.48
C PRO A 124 -6.96 1.99 -4.44
N ASN A 125 -7.03 2.45 -3.21
CA ASN A 125 -6.52 1.75 -2.04
C ASN A 125 -7.68 1.45 -1.08
N VAL A 126 -7.89 0.18 -0.75
CA VAL A 126 -8.87 -0.23 0.26
C VAL A 126 -8.15 -0.53 1.56
N ARG A 127 -8.63 0.04 2.66
CA ARG A 127 -8.15 -0.23 4.01
C ARG A 127 -8.96 -1.36 4.65
N LEU A 128 -8.25 -2.31 5.25
CA LEU A 128 -8.77 -3.53 5.84
C LEU A 128 -8.28 -3.67 7.29
N HIS A 129 -9.08 -4.30 8.14
CA HIS A 129 -8.80 -4.55 9.56
C HIS A 129 -9.60 -5.76 10.05
N ARG A 130 -9.34 -6.22 11.29
CA ARG A 130 -10.03 -7.37 11.92
C ARG A 130 -11.56 -7.29 11.85
N GLY A 131 -12.12 -6.07 11.92
CA GLY A 131 -13.56 -5.80 11.90
C GLY A 131 -14.17 -5.59 10.52
N THR A 132 -13.41 -5.69 9.41
CA THR A 132 -13.93 -5.40 8.07
C THR A 132 -15.07 -6.35 7.66
N PRO A 133 -16.21 -5.81 7.17
CA PRO A 133 -17.36 -6.60 6.70
C PRO A 133 -17.04 -7.64 5.61
N ASP A 134 -17.68 -8.80 5.70
CA ASP A 134 -17.46 -9.92 4.77
C ASP A 134 -17.88 -9.62 3.32
N ASP A 135 -18.82 -8.69 3.11
CA ASP A 135 -19.32 -8.24 1.81
C ASP A 135 -18.37 -7.25 1.13
N LEU A 136 -17.68 -6.38 1.88
CA LEU A 136 -16.56 -5.60 1.34
C LEU A 136 -15.41 -6.55 0.94
N LEU A 137 -15.09 -7.54 1.78
CA LEU A 137 -14.10 -8.55 1.43
C LEU A 137 -14.53 -9.36 0.18
N ASP A 138 -15.80 -9.76 0.06
CA ASP A 138 -16.30 -10.47 -1.14
C ASP A 138 -16.24 -9.58 -2.39
N LYS A 139 -16.55 -8.27 -2.30
CA LYS A 139 -16.39 -7.33 -3.43
C LYS A 139 -14.93 -7.18 -3.84
N VAL A 140 -14.02 -6.99 -2.88
CA VAL A 140 -12.57 -6.89 -3.14
C VAL A 140 -12.03 -8.17 -3.79
N VAL A 141 -12.39 -9.34 -3.28
CA VAL A 141 -11.95 -10.63 -3.84
C VAL A 141 -12.58 -10.92 -5.21
N GLN A 142 -13.80 -10.42 -5.48
CA GLN A 142 -14.40 -10.47 -6.82
C GLN A 142 -13.60 -9.60 -7.80
N MET A 143 -13.34 -8.33 -7.47
CA MET A 143 -12.56 -7.41 -8.33
C MET A 143 -11.16 -7.95 -8.60
N ILE A 144 -10.47 -8.50 -7.59
CA ILE A 144 -9.16 -9.13 -7.77
C ILE A 144 -9.25 -10.34 -8.72
N ALA A 145 -10.28 -11.17 -8.61
CA ALA A 145 -10.47 -12.35 -9.47
C ALA A 145 -10.75 -11.99 -10.95
N ASP A 146 -11.43 -10.87 -11.19
CA ASP A 146 -11.76 -10.40 -12.54
C ASP A 146 -10.65 -9.47 -13.13
N SER A 147 -9.76 -8.93 -12.28
CA SER A 147 -8.71 -7.99 -12.68
C SER A 147 -7.63 -8.61 -13.58
N GLN A 148 -7.70 -8.35 -14.88
CA GLN A 148 -6.69 -8.78 -15.85
C GLN A 148 -5.49 -7.82 -15.89
N GLY A 149 -4.74 -7.75 -14.78
CA GLY A 149 -3.44 -7.07 -14.70
C GLY A 149 -3.45 -5.63 -14.16
N ALA A 150 -4.57 -5.14 -13.64
CA ALA A 150 -4.62 -3.89 -12.88
C ALA A 150 -4.18 -4.15 -11.41
N PRO A 151 -3.26 -3.36 -10.83
CA PRO A 151 -2.84 -3.54 -9.44
C PRO A 151 -3.94 -3.05 -8.48
N PHE A 152 -4.32 -3.89 -7.52
CA PHE A 152 -5.31 -3.59 -6.49
C PHE A 152 -4.61 -3.43 -5.14
N LEU A 153 -4.56 -2.21 -4.60
CA LEU A 153 -3.74 -1.90 -3.42
C LEU A 153 -4.51 -2.10 -2.12
N LEU A 154 -4.06 -3.03 -1.27
CA LEU A 154 -4.66 -3.24 0.05
C LEU A 154 -3.77 -2.64 1.14
N ASN A 155 -4.36 -1.92 2.09
CA ASN A 155 -3.71 -1.45 3.32
C ASN A 155 -4.32 -2.13 4.53
N PHE A 156 -3.50 -2.30 5.57
CA PHE A 156 -3.87 -3.02 6.79
C PHE A 156 -3.67 -2.10 7.99
N ASP A 157 -4.78 -1.76 8.65
CA ASP A 157 -4.85 -0.62 9.55
C ASP A 157 -4.03 -0.83 10.82
N GLU A 158 -4.07 -2.01 11.43
CA GLU A 158 -3.42 -2.28 12.71
C GLU A 158 -1.90 -2.03 12.64
N HIS A 159 -1.22 -2.65 11.66
CA HIS A 159 0.20 -2.41 11.39
C HIS A 159 0.50 -0.96 10.97
N SER A 160 -0.39 -0.33 10.21
CA SER A 160 -0.18 1.04 9.73
C SER A 160 -0.31 2.08 10.85
N MET A 161 -1.31 1.93 11.72
CA MET A 161 -1.53 2.79 12.88
C MET A 161 -0.46 2.58 13.96
N ALA A 162 -0.02 1.34 14.19
CA ALA A 162 1.16 1.04 15.02
C ALA A 162 2.37 1.90 14.60
N GLY A 163 2.70 1.89 13.31
CA GLY A 163 3.79 2.71 12.77
C GLY A 163 3.58 4.21 12.97
N MET A 164 2.37 4.71 12.68
CA MET A 164 2.05 6.13 12.83
C MET A 164 2.12 6.62 14.29
N LEU A 165 1.79 5.77 15.27
CA LEU A 165 1.93 6.07 16.71
C LEU A 165 3.38 5.98 17.19
N LEU A 166 4.12 4.96 16.76
CA LEU A 166 5.57 4.87 16.99
C LEU A 166 6.28 6.14 16.47
N GLN A 167 5.90 6.59 15.28
CA GLN A 167 6.37 7.85 14.70
C GLN A 167 6.04 9.05 15.60
N ALA A 168 4.80 9.16 16.09
CA ALA A 168 4.39 10.29 16.92
C ALA A 168 5.26 10.40 18.19
N LYS A 169 5.41 9.27 18.88
CA LYS A 169 6.21 9.06 20.09
C LYS A 169 7.71 9.29 19.88
N LYS A 170 8.28 8.81 18.77
CA LYS A 170 9.71 9.02 18.43
C LYS A 170 10.01 10.46 18.03
N ALA A 171 9.05 11.18 17.45
CA ALA A 171 9.22 12.56 17.02
C ALA A 171 8.84 13.61 18.10
N GLY A 172 8.10 13.23 19.15
CA GLY A 172 7.56 14.15 20.17
C GLY A 172 6.36 14.95 19.67
N VAL A 173 5.51 14.33 18.84
CA VAL A 173 4.36 14.96 18.17
C VAL A 173 3.04 14.24 18.43
N GLU A 174 2.91 13.60 19.59
CA GLU A 174 1.67 12.93 20.05
C GLU A 174 0.47 13.88 20.13
N HIS A 175 0.71 15.20 20.23
CA HIS A 175 -0.32 16.23 20.13
C HIS A 175 -0.85 16.46 18.70
N LEU A 176 -0.25 15.83 17.68
CA LEU A 176 -0.68 15.86 16.27
C LEU A 176 -1.15 14.49 15.78
N ILE A 177 -0.54 13.40 16.24
CA ILE A 177 -0.89 12.02 15.86
C ILE A 177 -1.01 11.18 17.14
N ASN A 178 -2.20 10.64 17.41
CA ASN A 178 -2.53 9.91 18.63
C ASN A 178 -3.71 8.95 18.38
N ASN A 179 -4.07 8.17 19.40
CA ASN A 179 -5.15 7.17 19.32
C ASN A 179 -6.49 7.77 18.85
N ASP A 180 -6.75 9.05 19.15
CA ASP A 180 -8.01 9.73 18.79
C ASP A 180 -8.08 10.12 17.31
N ASN A 181 -6.96 10.09 16.56
CA ASN A 181 -6.91 10.51 15.15
C ASN A 181 -6.04 9.67 14.19
N VAL A 182 -5.27 8.69 14.69
CA VAL A 182 -4.35 7.87 13.88
C VAL A 182 -5.05 7.13 12.74
N HIS A 183 -6.32 6.81 12.91
CA HIS A 183 -7.18 6.17 11.93
C HIS A 183 -7.44 7.01 10.66
N GLU A 184 -7.00 8.27 10.58
CA GLU A 184 -7.16 9.13 9.39
C GLU A 184 -6.00 9.06 8.36
N TYR A 185 -5.12 8.07 8.45
CA TYR A 185 -3.92 7.95 7.60
C TYR A 185 -4.16 7.49 6.13
N ALA A 186 -3.16 7.74 5.26
CA ALA A 186 -3.04 7.28 3.86
C ALA A 186 -1.56 7.06 3.40
N PRO A 187 -1.25 6.25 2.35
CA PRO A 187 0.11 5.68 2.09
C PRO A 187 1.00 6.35 0.99
N VAL A 188 2.37 6.36 1.10
CA VAL A 188 3.31 6.91 0.07
C VAL A 188 4.82 6.43 0.07
N GLY A 189 5.32 5.60 -0.91
CA GLY A 189 6.73 5.62 -1.48
C GLY A 189 7.92 4.74 -0.93
N CYS A 190 9.14 4.75 -1.61
CA CYS A 190 10.54 4.23 -1.25
C CYS A 190 11.37 3.21 -2.18
N LEU A 191 12.59 2.69 -1.76
CA LEU A 191 13.72 1.90 -2.45
C LEU A 191 14.37 0.74 -1.56
N GLU A 192 15.51 -0.06 -1.75
CA GLU A 192 16.85 -0.01 -2.48
C GLU A 192 17.67 -1.39 -2.75
N ASN A 193 19.03 -1.55 -2.58
CA ASN A 193 20.01 -2.36 -3.46
C ASN A 193 21.27 -3.20 -2.88
N THR A 194 21.92 -4.24 -3.53
CA THR A 194 23.35 -4.81 -3.26
C THR A 194 24.06 -5.90 -4.22
N MET A 195 25.26 -6.53 -3.88
CA MET A 195 26.46 -7.09 -4.71
C MET A 195 26.92 -8.64 -4.72
N VAL A 196 27.48 -9.28 -5.83
CA VAL A 196 28.33 -10.59 -5.99
C VAL A 196 29.02 -10.92 -7.39
N GLY A 197 29.69 -12.13 -7.57
CA GLY A 197 29.89 -12.84 -8.88
C GLY A 197 30.53 -14.28 -9.00
N HIS A 198 29.90 -15.41 -8.64
CA HIS A 198 30.44 -16.81 -8.83
C HIS A 198 29.41 -17.96 -9.04
N GLU A 199 29.41 -18.71 -10.15
CA GLU A 199 28.34 -19.69 -10.51
C GLU A 199 28.05 -20.85 -9.51
N VAL A 200 29.05 -21.66 -9.12
CA VAL A 200 28.81 -22.82 -8.22
C VAL A 200 28.39 -22.37 -6.82
N LEU A 201 28.91 -21.23 -6.36
CA LEU A 201 28.51 -20.59 -5.10
C LEU A 201 27.13 -19.94 -5.23
N GLN A 202 26.80 -19.36 -6.38
CA GLN A 202 25.50 -18.78 -6.71
C GLN A 202 24.39 -19.84 -6.75
N ALA A 203 24.66 -21.03 -7.30
CA ALA A 203 23.71 -22.16 -7.23
C ALA A 203 23.46 -22.60 -5.78
N ARG A 204 24.50 -22.62 -4.93
CA ARG A 204 24.35 -22.87 -3.48
C ARG A 204 23.57 -21.75 -2.79
N ALA A 205 23.86 -20.48 -3.10
CA ALA A 205 23.18 -19.32 -2.53
C ALA A 205 21.70 -19.25 -2.92
N LYS A 206 21.33 -19.58 -4.17
CA LYS A 206 19.94 -19.62 -4.63
C LYS A 206 19.14 -20.78 -4.01
N HIS A 207 19.74 -21.98 -3.94
CA HIS A 207 18.98 -23.23 -3.73
C HIS A 207 19.30 -24.00 -2.45
N LYS A 208 20.35 -23.64 -1.69
CA LYS A 208 20.77 -24.34 -0.46
C LYS A 208 20.95 -23.45 0.77
N ALA A 209 20.93 -22.13 0.61
CA ALA A 209 20.88 -21.20 1.72
C ALA A 209 19.42 -21.01 2.22
N PRO A 210 19.22 -20.71 3.51
CA PRO A 210 18.01 -20.08 4.03
C PRO A 210 17.54 -18.90 3.18
N LYS A 211 16.23 -18.65 3.13
CA LYS A 211 15.64 -17.53 2.40
C LYS A 211 14.46 -16.93 3.12
N TYR A 212 14.49 -15.60 3.22
CA TYR A 212 13.34 -14.78 3.57
C TYR A 212 12.17 -15.05 2.60
N GLY A 213 10.94 -15.05 3.11
CA GLY A 213 9.74 -15.41 2.34
C GLY A 213 9.41 -16.90 2.35
N ARG A 214 9.89 -17.65 3.34
CA ARG A 214 9.73 -19.11 3.46
C ARG A 214 9.24 -19.57 4.83
N ASP A 215 8.92 -18.66 5.73
CA ASP A 215 8.74 -18.92 7.16
C ASP A 215 10.02 -19.51 7.80
N ASP A 216 11.19 -19.06 7.33
CA ASP A 216 12.52 -19.57 7.71
C ASP A 216 13.10 -18.70 8.83
N GLU A 217 13.11 -19.23 10.06
CA GLU A 217 13.53 -18.48 11.26
C GLU A 217 14.91 -17.83 11.13
N GLN A 218 15.87 -18.48 10.47
CA GLN A 218 17.23 -17.94 10.36
C GLN A 218 17.30 -16.80 9.34
N ALA A 219 16.59 -16.92 8.22
CA ALA A 219 16.57 -15.87 7.21
C ALA A 219 15.69 -14.68 7.62
N ASP A 220 14.54 -14.95 8.25
CA ASP A 220 13.61 -13.93 8.72
C ASP A 220 14.18 -13.13 9.89
N ALA A 221 14.89 -13.77 10.82
CA ALA A 221 15.59 -13.06 11.91
C ALA A 221 16.73 -12.16 11.39
N LEU A 222 17.45 -12.58 10.34
CA LEU A 222 18.46 -11.74 9.70
C LEU A 222 17.82 -10.54 8.98
N ALA A 223 16.71 -10.75 8.27
CA ALA A 223 15.98 -9.67 7.60
C ALA A 223 15.36 -8.68 8.61
N TYR A 224 14.81 -9.18 9.73
CA TYR A 224 14.35 -8.35 10.84
C TYR A 224 15.50 -7.54 11.46
N HIS A 225 16.67 -8.14 11.67
CA HIS A 225 17.83 -7.43 12.22
C HIS A 225 18.32 -6.30 11.29
N VAL A 226 18.33 -6.52 9.97
CA VAL A 226 18.62 -5.48 8.97
C VAL A 226 17.56 -4.38 9.02
N MET A 227 16.28 -4.73 9.11
CA MET A 227 15.17 -3.78 9.22
C MET A 227 15.28 -2.93 10.49
N GLN A 228 15.60 -3.55 11.62
CA GLN A 228 15.81 -2.89 12.91
C GLN A 228 16.97 -1.90 12.83
N ILE A 229 18.15 -2.29 12.32
CA ILE A 229 19.29 -1.39 12.15
C ILE A 229 18.94 -0.19 11.26
N TRP A 230 18.35 -0.43 10.09
CA TRP A 230 17.91 0.63 9.17
C TRP A 230 16.96 1.62 9.86
N SER A 231 16.02 1.10 10.63
CA SER A 231 14.99 1.89 11.29
C SER A 231 15.55 2.69 12.47
N GLU A 232 16.33 2.04 13.34
CA GLU A 232 17.00 2.66 14.49
C GLU A 232 17.98 3.76 14.08
N GLU A 233 18.77 3.55 13.02
CA GLU A 233 19.65 4.57 12.45
C GLU A 233 18.84 5.73 11.87
N THR A 234 17.78 5.44 11.09
CA THR A 234 16.91 6.49 10.53
C THR A 234 16.29 7.38 11.61
N TRP A 235 15.95 6.83 12.78
CA TRP A 235 15.44 7.62 13.91
C TRP A 235 16.46 8.60 14.52
N GLN A 236 17.78 8.44 14.31
CA GLN A 236 18.78 9.37 14.85
C GLN A 236 18.79 10.72 14.12
N HIS A 237 18.20 10.82 12.92
CA HIS A 237 18.36 11.97 12.03
C HIS A 237 17.17 12.94 12.06
N LYS A 238 17.47 14.24 11.94
CA LYS A 238 16.49 15.32 11.76
C LYS A 238 16.86 16.22 10.58
N THR A 239 15.86 16.76 9.88
CA THR A 239 16.08 17.65 8.72
C THR A 239 16.78 18.94 9.16
N ARG A 240 17.88 19.33 8.52
CA ARG A 240 18.62 20.55 8.92
C ARG A 240 17.79 21.83 8.81
N SER A 241 16.93 21.92 7.78
CA SER A 241 16.13 23.11 7.47
C SER A 241 14.84 23.25 8.29
N THR A 242 14.22 22.14 8.69
CA THR A 242 12.90 22.16 9.37
C THR A 242 12.87 21.42 10.72
N GLN A 243 13.99 20.82 11.14
CA GLN A 243 14.16 20.06 12.38
C GLN A 243 13.13 18.93 12.57
N ARG A 244 12.53 18.47 11.46
CA ARG A 244 11.55 17.37 11.43
C ARG A 244 12.26 16.03 11.47
N GLN A 245 11.62 15.07 12.12
CA GLN A 245 12.13 13.71 12.31
C GLN A 245 12.22 12.95 10.97
N PHE A 246 13.35 12.29 10.70
CA PHE A 246 13.42 11.27 9.64
C PHE A 246 12.66 10.01 10.06
N ARG A 247 12.04 9.33 9.10
CA ARG A 247 11.12 8.21 9.32
C ARG A 247 11.42 7.07 8.34
N PRO A 248 11.63 5.83 8.81
CA PRO A 248 11.92 4.71 7.93
C PRO A 248 10.67 4.25 7.15
N GLY A 249 10.89 3.82 5.91
CA GLY A 249 9.87 3.29 4.97
C GLY A 249 10.55 2.58 3.80
N MET A 250 9.90 1.60 3.18
CA MET A 250 10.53 0.75 2.15
C MET A 250 9.53 0.28 1.08
N LEU A 251 9.81 0.62 -0.17
CA LEU A 251 9.04 0.34 -1.38
C LEU A 251 10.06 0.12 -2.51
N SER A 252 9.68 0.05 -3.79
CA SER A 252 10.71 0.18 -4.85
C SER A 252 10.28 0.74 -6.21
N TRP A 253 8.99 1.05 -6.43
CA TRP A 253 8.46 1.56 -7.70
C TRP A 253 8.96 0.72 -8.91
N ASN A 254 9.78 1.32 -9.78
CA ASN A 254 10.50 0.67 -10.86
C ASN A 254 12.04 0.72 -10.63
N TYR A 255 12.50 1.27 -9.50
CA TYR A 255 13.94 1.41 -9.19
C TYR A 255 14.61 0.03 -9.04
N TRP A 256 13.91 -0.95 -8.48
CA TRP A 256 14.35 -2.36 -8.43
C TRP A 256 14.67 -2.98 -9.81
N VAL A 257 14.11 -2.40 -10.88
CA VAL A 257 14.42 -2.72 -12.29
C VAL A 257 15.56 -1.83 -12.79
N ALA A 258 15.46 -0.50 -12.63
CA ALA A 258 16.42 0.46 -13.17
C ALA A 258 17.85 0.28 -12.58
N ASP A 259 17.95 0.09 -11.27
CA ASP A 259 19.23 0.00 -10.56
C ASP A 259 19.92 -1.35 -10.82
N SER A 260 19.16 -2.38 -11.23
CA SER A 260 19.68 -3.73 -11.51
C SER A 260 20.76 -3.78 -12.60
N PHE A 261 20.78 -2.78 -13.51
CA PHE A 261 21.77 -2.65 -14.57
C PHE A 261 23.10 -2.03 -14.09
N VAL A 262 23.06 -1.11 -13.13
CA VAL A 262 24.26 -0.43 -12.59
C VAL A 262 24.89 -1.20 -11.44
N LEU A 263 24.10 -1.90 -10.64
CA LEU A 263 24.58 -2.76 -9.57
C LEU A 263 25.33 -4.00 -10.11
N PRO A 264 26.20 -4.61 -9.29
CA PRO A 264 26.57 -6.01 -9.44
C PRO A 264 25.37 -6.96 -9.21
N ALA A 265 25.61 -8.27 -9.20
CA ALA A 265 24.71 -9.33 -8.68
C ALA A 265 24.32 -9.07 -7.19
N SER A 266 23.46 -9.80 -6.46
CA SER A 266 23.34 -9.71 -4.96
C SER A 266 23.56 -11.05 -4.26
N ALA A 267 24.10 -11.03 -3.02
CA ALA A 267 24.78 -12.19 -2.37
C ALA A 267 23.87 -13.40 -2.08
N ASP A 268 22.56 -13.19 -2.17
CA ASP A 268 21.52 -14.21 -2.22
C ASP A 268 21.61 -15.10 -3.48
N GLY A 269 22.30 -14.65 -4.52
CA GLY A 269 22.55 -15.34 -5.78
C GLY A 269 21.98 -14.64 -7.02
N ARG A 270 21.29 -13.51 -6.93
CA ARG A 270 20.78 -12.74 -8.09
C ARG A 270 21.94 -12.29 -9.01
N PRO A 271 22.10 -12.73 -10.27
CA PRO A 271 23.12 -12.21 -11.20
C PRO A 271 22.97 -10.71 -11.52
N ARG A 272 24.03 -10.09 -12.05
CA ARG A 272 23.99 -8.69 -12.53
C ARG A 272 22.97 -8.55 -13.67
N GLY A 273 22.17 -7.49 -13.67
CA GLY A 273 21.10 -7.28 -14.64
C GLY A 273 19.84 -8.12 -14.41
N GLN A 274 19.81 -9.04 -13.43
CA GLN A 274 18.53 -9.53 -12.90
C GLN A 274 18.00 -8.51 -11.90
N PHE A 275 16.70 -8.20 -12.00
CA PHE A 275 16.01 -7.27 -11.11
C PHE A 275 16.08 -7.70 -9.64
N LEU A 276 16.01 -6.72 -8.74
CA LEU A 276 16.09 -6.91 -7.29
C LEU A 276 14.79 -7.53 -6.72
N SER A 277 14.72 -7.68 -5.39
CA SER A 277 13.44 -7.72 -4.69
C SER A 277 12.70 -6.39 -4.88
N ASN A 278 11.40 -6.44 -5.12
CA ASN A 278 10.56 -5.26 -4.99
C ASN A 278 10.32 -5.00 -3.50
N ALA A 279 10.92 -3.97 -2.91
CA ALA A 279 10.59 -3.53 -1.55
C ALA A 279 10.73 -4.63 -0.47
N LEU A 280 9.66 -4.88 0.31
CA LEU A 280 9.56 -5.98 1.28
C LEU A 280 9.33 -7.35 0.64
N CYS A 281 9.09 -7.45 -0.67
CA CYS A 281 8.91 -8.75 -1.31
C CYS A 281 10.19 -9.59 -1.18
N PRO A 282 10.06 -10.91 -0.95
CA PRO A 282 11.16 -11.84 -1.18
C PRO A 282 11.76 -11.69 -2.59
N SER A 283 13.06 -11.91 -2.75
CA SER A 283 13.73 -11.87 -4.06
C SER A 283 13.04 -12.82 -5.05
N ASN A 284 12.68 -12.34 -6.24
CA ASN A 284 11.83 -13.08 -7.20
C ASN A 284 12.24 -14.56 -7.38
N GLY A 285 11.35 -15.47 -6.97
CA GLY A 285 11.56 -16.92 -7.03
C GLY A 285 12.26 -17.53 -5.80
N ALA A 286 12.45 -16.77 -4.72
CA ALA A 286 12.90 -17.30 -3.44
C ALA A 286 11.76 -17.97 -2.66
N ASP A 287 10.55 -17.44 -2.72
CA ASP A 287 9.36 -17.71 -1.89
C ASP A 287 8.59 -19.00 -2.27
N ILE A 288 9.33 -20.10 -2.43
CA ILE A 288 8.82 -21.40 -2.92
C ILE A 288 7.99 -22.21 -1.90
N HIS A 289 7.72 -21.67 -0.70
CA HIS A 289 6.87 -22.32 0.32
C HIS A 289 5.39 -21.88 0.25
N GLY A 290 5.02 -21.03 -0.72
CA GLY A 290 3.66 -20.59 -0.94
C GLY A 290 3.28 -19.34 -0.13
N PRO A 291 2.08 -18.79 -0.39
CA PRO A 291 1.76 -17.41 -0.01
C PRO A 291 1.71 -17.18 1.51
N THR A 292 1.21 -18.13 2.30
CA THR A 292 1.17 -18.01 3.77
C THR A 292 2.57 -17.90 4.38
N ALA A 293 3.52 -18.70 3.88
CA ALA A 293 4.91 -18.68 4.35
C ALA A 293 5.64 -17.39 3.95
N ASN A 294 5.32 -16.85 2.77
CA ASN A 294 5.81 -15.53 2.34
C ASN A 294 5.32 -14.43 3.30
N VAL A 295 4.02 -14.33 3.56
CA VAL A 295 3.47 -13.23 4.38
C VAL A 295 3.86 -13.31 5.85
N ASN A 296 3.98 -14.50 6.43
CA ASN A 296 4.51 -14.69 7.78
C ASN A 296 5.93 -14.12 7.91
N SER A 297 6.80 -14.34 6.91
CA SER A 297 8.14 -13.73 6.87
C SER A 297 8.07 -12.21 6.79
N VAL A 298 7.18 -11.63 5.97
CA VAL A 298 7.01 -10.16 5.84
C VAL A 298 6.62 -9.51 7.17
N GLY A 299 5.65 -10.08 7.89
CA GLY A 299 5.23 -9.54 9.19
C GLY A 299 6.30 -9.65 10.26
N LYS A 300 7.01 -10.80 10.34
CA LYS A 300 8.20 -10.95 11.20
C LYS A 300 9.22 -9.84 10.99
N VAL A 301 9.51 -9.48 9.73
CA VAL A 301 10.49 -8.44 9.38
C VAL A 301 10.01 -7.02 9.72
N LEU A 302 8.70 -6.77 9.69
CA LEU A 302 8.12 -5.51 10.16
C LEU A 302 8.02 -5.40 11.70
N GLY A 303 8.21 -6.49 12.42
CA GLY A 303 8.16 -6.58 13.89
C GLY A 303 6.99 -7.41 14.43
N GLY A 304 5.99 -7.69 13.60
CA GLY A 304 4.85 -8.56 13.92
C GLY A 304 4.13 -8.12 15.19
N LYS A 305 4.10 -9.01 16.18
CA LYS A 305 3.40 -8.81 17.46
C LYS A 305 4.33 -8.90 18.67
N ALA A 306 4.14 -7.98 19.61
CA ALA A 306 4.88 -7.87 20.85
C ALA A 306 4.61 -9.09 21.76
N PRO A 307 5.63 -9.87 22.18
CA PRO A 307 5.43 -11.07 23.01
C PRO A 307 4.86 -10.82 24.41
N ASP A 308 4.87 -9.57 24.88
CA ASP A 308 4.29 -9.10 26.14
C ASP A 308 2.92 -8.39 25.96
N GLY A 309 2.43 -8.27 24.72
CA GLY A 309 1.21 -7.56 24.37
C GLY A 309 1.32 -6.03 24.42
N MET A 310 2.53 -5.47 24.45
CA MET A 310 2.78 -4.02 24.52
C MET A 310 3.31 -3.48 23.19
N GLY A 311 2.49 -3.57 22.14
CA GLY A 311 2.80 -3.03 20.83
C GLY A 311 2.73 -1.50 20.75
N ASP A 312 2.97 -0.97 19.55
CA ASP A 312 2.73 0.44 19.23
C ASP A 312 1.24 0.72 18.93
N TRP A 313 0.48 -0.31 18.54
CA TRP A 313 -0.99 -0.35 18.56
C TRP A 313 -1.46 -1.75 18.95
N GLU A 314 -2.23 -1.87 20.04
CA GLU A 314 -2.58 -3.15 20.67
C GLU A 314 -1.34 -4.06 20.84
N ASP A 315 -1.34 -5.25 20.22
CA ASP A 315 -0.23 -6.20 20.21
C ASP A 315 0.77 -5.97 19.05
N TYR A 316 0.52 -5.06 18.10
CA TYR A 316 1.31 -4.90 16.87
C TYR A 316 2.50 -3.94 16.99
N ILE A 317 3.59 -4.30 16.31
CA ILE A 317 4.80 -3.48 16.11
C ILE A 317 4.94 -3.17 14.62
N ASN A 318 5.45 -1.98 14.27
CA ASN A 318 5.81 -1.66 12.88
C ASN A 318 7.09 -0.81 12.77
N LEU A 319 8.17 -1.44 12.29
CA LEU A 319 9.46 -0.78 12.04
C LEU A 319 9.45 0.23 10.88
N LEU A 320 8.49 0.16 9.94
CA LEU A 320 8.37 1.03 8.77
C LEU A 320 7.12 1.95 8.83
N PRO A 321 7.13 3.00 9.67
CA PRO A 321 6.00 3.91 9.85
C PRO A 321 5.70 4.79 8.62
N ASN A 322 6.67 5.02 7.73
CA ASN A 322 6.43 5.71 6.46
C ASN A 322 5.88 4.73 5.38
N GLY A 323 5.56 3.49 5.76
CA GLY A 323 4.96 2.47 4.92
C GLY A 323 5.96 1.46 4.37
N GLY A 324 5.52 0.21 4.29
CA GLY A 324 6.18 -0.87 3.57
C GLY A 324 5.27 -1.46 2.50
N SER A 325 5.71 -1.55 1.23
CA SER A 325 4.95 -2.29 0.22
C SER A 325 5.41 -3.73 0.14
N HIS A 326 4.48 -4.66 0.31
CA HIS A 326 4.56 -5.98 -0.29
C HIS A 326 3.86 -5.95 -1.68
N THR A 327 4.00 -7.02 -2.46
CA THR A 327 3.32 -7.20 -3.75
C THR A 327 3.36 -8.69 -4.10
N MET A 328 2.21 -9.30 -4.38
CA MET A 328 2.13 -10.73 -4.70
C MET A 328 1.38 -10.97 -6.02
N SER A 329 1.79 -12.01 -6.76
CA SER A 329 1.14 -12.42 -8.00
C SER A 329 0.45 -13.78 -7.82
N PHE A 330 -0.88 -13.80 -7.96
CA PHE A 330 -1.69 -15.01 -7.84
C PHE A 330 -2.12 -15.51 -9.23
N SER A 331 -2.09 -16.83 -9.43
CA SER A 331 -2.75 -17.43 -10.60
C SER A 331 -4.27 -17.21 -10.47
N PRO A 332 -5.00 -16.80 -11.54
CA PRO A 332 -6.46 -16.70 -11.53
C PRO A 332 -7.15 -17.99 -11.08
N SER A 333 -6.52 -19.15 -11.27
CA SER A 333 -7.02 -20.44 -10.75
C SER A 333 -7.20 -20.48 -9.23
N LEU A 334 -6.47 -19.65 -8.47
CA LEU A 334 -6.51 -19.58 -7.01
C LEU A 334 -7.67 -18.74 -6.46
N VAL A 335 -8.43 -18.06 -7.34
CA VAL A 335 -9.57 -17.18 -7.00
C VAL A 335 -10.79 -17.41 -7.89
N ARG A 336 -10.80 -18.47 -8.71
CA ARG A 336 -11.79 -18.69 -9.79
C ARG A 336 -13.22 -19.05 -9.34
N ASP A 337 -13.37 -19.70 -8.18
CA ASP A 337 -14.62 -20.34 -7.73
C ASP A 337 -14.87 -20.04 -6.23
N PRO A 338 -16.09 -20.23 -5.70
CA PRO A 338 -16.43 -19.78 -4.35
C PRO A 338 -15.54 -20.36 -3.25
N GLU A 339 -15.11 -21.62 -3.35
CA GLU A 339 -14.22 -22.24 -2.37
C GLU A 339 -12.84 -21.58 -2.38
N HIS A 340 -12.30 -21.32 -3.57
CA HIS A 340 -11.04 -20.60 -3.76
C HIS A 340 -11.14 -19.15 -3.29
N LYS A 341 -12.27 -18.45 -3.52
CA LYS A 341 -12.51 -17.09 -3.02
C LYS A 341 -12.59 -17.05 -1.49
N GLN A 342 -13.26 -18.00 -0.84
CA GLN A 342 -13.25 -18.08 0.64
C GLN A 342 -11.86 -18.39 1.20
N LYS A 343 -11.07 -19.26 0.54
CA LYS A 343 -9.66 -19.49 0.90
C LYS A 343 -8.82 -18.22 0.77
N PHE A 344 -9.05 -17.41 -0.27
CA PHE A 344 -8.36 -16.14 -0.45
C PHE A 344 -8.79 -15.06 0.57
N LYS A 345 -10.08 -15.00 0.96
CA LYS A 345 -10.51 -14.20 2.13
C LYS A 345 -9.82 -14.66 3.42
N GLY A 346 -9.67 -15.96 3.63
CA GLY A 346 -8.90 -16.52 4.75
C GLY A 346 -7.43 -16.11 4.74
N PHE A 347 -6.80 -16.06 3.56
CA PHE A 347 -5.44 -15.55 3.39
C PHE A 347 -5.33 -14.04 3.70
N LEU A 348 -6.27 -13.20 3.23
CA LEU A 348 -6.29 -11.76 3.56
C LEU A 348 -6.50 -11.52 5.07
N ARG A 349 -7.34 -12.33 5.73
CA ARG A 349 -7.48 -12.34 7.20
C ARG A 349 -6.19 -12.78 7.91
N GLY A 350 -5.46 -13.74 7.35
CA GLY A 350 -4.10 -14.07 7.80
C GLY A 350 -3.09 -12.92 7.65
N TYR A 351 -3.25 -12.07 6.64
CA TYR A 351 -2.40 -10.89 6.44
C TYR A 351 -2.69 -9.76 7.46
N ILE A 352 -3.93 -9.60 7.89
CA ILE A 352 -4.29 -8.69 9.00
C ILE A 352 -3.58 -9.10 10.30
N GLU A 353 -3.50 -10.40 10.60
CA GLU A 353 -2.85 -10.88 11.84
C GLU A 353 -1.32 -10.97 11.75
N ASN A 354 -0.77 -11.48 10.65
CA ASN A 354 0.65 -11.87 10.53
C ASN A 354 1.39 -11.22 9.35
N GLY A 355 0.73 -10.36 8.57
CA GLY A 355 1.27 -9.74 7.35
C GLY A 355 1.97 -8.40 7.59
N GLY A 356 1.83 -7.48 6.64
CA GLY A 356 2.48 -6.17 6.67
C GLY A 356 1.52 -5.01 6.42
N THR A 357 2.06 -3.79 6.32
CA THR A 357 1.25 -2.57 6.17
C THR A 357 0.44 -2.50 4.89
N ALA A 358 0.96 -3.03 3.77
CA ALA A 358 0.31 -3.03 2.47
C ALA A 358 0.60 -4.32 1.67
N LEU A 359 -0.25 -4.65 0.70
CA LEU A 359 -0.16 -5.81 -0.21
C LEU A 359 -0.57 -5.45 -1.65
#